data_AF-A0A428NRJ0-F1
#
_entry.id   AF-A0A428NRJ0-F1
#
_cell.length_a   1.000
_cell.length_b   1.000
_cell.length_c   1.000
_cell.angle_alpha   90.00
_cell.angle_beta   90.00
_cell.angle_gamma   90.00
#
_symmetry.space_group_name_H-M   'P 1'
#
loop_
_entity.id
_entity.type
_entity.pdbx_description
1 polymer ?
#
loop_
_entity_poly.entity_id
_entity_poly.type
_entity_poly.pdbx_seq_one_letter_code
_entity_poly.pdbx_strand_id
1 'polypeptide(L)'
;MDHRGDEMLSVESGEEHILYRIRRHNGRVVYVTVLSPEIIPIDKRTYGPSAIDELSKLEVWKDDDWTTLQVDKDSSELGDGGIRGLKIFREAHSVPKEYLLDRYSKYDVSSLRVIRHTKSRTWEVSLIE
;
A
#
# COMPACT_ATOMS: atom_id res chain seq x y z
N MET A 1 -2.61 2.63 -20.16
CA MET A 1 -1.73 3.36 -19.23
C MET A 1 -0.61 2.42 -18.83
N ASP A 2 0.61 2.94 -18.76
CA ASP A 2 1.83 2.16 -18.52
C ASP A 2 2.04 1.97 -17.02
N HIS A 3 1.88 0.75 -16.51
CA HIS A 3 2.15 0.40 -15.10
C HIS A 3 3.64 0.16 -14.84
N ARG A 4 4.54 0.41 -15.82
CA ARG A 4 6.00 0.26 -15.69
C ARG A 4 6.66 1.11 -14.60
N GLY A 5 5.93 2.00 -13.94
CA GLY A 5 6.40 2.78 -12.79
C GLY A 5 5.83 2.36 -11.44
N ASP A 6 4.90 1.41 -11.41
CA ASP A 6 4.33 0.91 -10.16
C ASP A 6 5.30 -0.09 -9.50
N GLU A 7 5.48 0.02 -8.19
CA GLU A 7 6.43 -0.79 -7.42
C GLU A 7 5.78 -1.36 -6.16
N MET A 8 5.96 -2.66 -5.93
CA MET A 8 5.48 -3.30 -4.72
C MET A 8 6.43 -3.01 -3.55
N LEU A 9 5.92 -2.31 -2.53
CA LEU A 9 6.66 -1.97 -1.31
C LEU A 9 6.58 -3.08 -0.24
N SER A 10 5.45 -3.79 -0.19
CA SER A 10 5.22 -4.88 0.76
C SER A 10 4.10 -5.80 0.27
N VAL A 11 4.18 -7.07 0.66
CA VAL A 11 3.13 -8.07 0.45
C VAL A 11 2.97 -8.93 1.70
N GLU A 12 1.72 -9.21 2.06
CA GLU A 12 1.35 -10.24 3.02
C GLU A 12 0.35 -11.16 2.33
N SER A 13 0.79 -12.38 1.99
CA SER A 13 -0.04 -13.37 1.29
C SER A 13 -0.50 -14.43 2.29
N GLY A 14 -1.76 -14.37 2.69
CA GLY A 14 -2.42 -15.39 3.51
C GLY A 14 -3.23 -16.38 2.67
N GLU A 15 -3.83 -17.35 3.36
CA GLU A 15 -4.74 -18.35 2.76
C GLU A 15 -6.09 -17.73 2.38
N GLU A 16 -6.57 -16.78 3.19
CA GLU A 16 -7.89 -16.15 3.03
C GLU A 16 -7.83 -14.83 2.26
N HIS A 17 -6.70 -14.13 2.29
CA HIS A 17 -6.57 -12.83 1.63
C HIS A 17 -5.11 -12.48 1.33
N ILE A 18 -4.92 -11.53 0.41
CA ILE A 18 -3.60 -10.97 0.09
C ILE A 18 -3.64 -9.46 0.29
N LEU A 19 -2.65 -8.92 0.99
CA LEU A 19 -2.47 -7.49 1.20
C LEU A 19 -1.25 -7.00 0.46
N TYR A 20 -1.44 -6.01 -0.41
CA TYR A 20 -0.37 -5.34 -1.12
C TYR A 20 -0.26 -3.88 -0.68
N ARG A 21 0.99 -3.43 -0.54
CA ARG A 21 1.32 -2.00 -0.44
C ARG A 21 2.14 -1.64 -1.67
N ILE A 22 1.61 -0.76 -2.51
CA ILE A 22 2.17 -0.45 -3.83
C ILE A 22 2.42 1.05 -3.93
N ARG A 23 3.58 1.44 -4.42
CA ARG A 23 3.86 2.81 -4.87
C ARG A 23 3.47 2.91 -6.33
N ARG A 24 2.51 3.77 -6.65
CA ARG A 24 2.09 4.08 -8.02
C ARG A 24 3.16 4.91 -8.72
N HIS A 25 3.15 4.93 -10.06
CA HIS A 25 4.05 5.71 -10.90
C HIS A 25 4.07 7.22 -10.55
N ASN A 26 2.95 7.75 -10.02
CA ASN A 26 2.84 9.15 -9.55
C ASN A 26 3.40 9.38 -8.14
N GLY A 27 4.04 8.37 -7.52
CA GLY A 27 4.65 8.41 -6.19
C GLY A 27 3.68 8.12 -5.04
N ARG A 28 2.38 8.05 -5.28
CA ARG A 28 1.37 7.78 -4.24
C ARG A 28 1.46 6.32 -3.79
N VAL A 29 1.36 6.10 -2.47
CA VAL A 29 1.23 4.76 -1.91
C VAL A 29 -0.24 4.37 -1.81
N VAL A 30 -0.58 3.21 -2.34
CA VAL A 30 -1.92 2.62 -2.30
C VAL A 30 -1.89 1.26 -1.62
N TYR A 31 -3.05 0.85 -1.11
CA TYR A 31 -3.26 -0.43 -0.45
C TYR A 31 -4.27 -1.26 -1.25
N VAL A 32 -3.98 -2.54 -1.44
CA VAL A 32 -4.86 -3.46 -2.15
C VAL A 32 -5.09 -4.69 -1.30
N THR A 33 -6.35 -5.02 -1.06
CA THR A 33 -6.77 -6.25 -0.39
C THR A 33 -7.48 -7.14 -1.39
N VAL A 34 -6.93 -8.33 -1.65
CA VAL A 34 -7.57 -9.36 -2.46
C VAL A 34 -8.23 -10.35 -1.51
N LEU A 35 -9.57 -10.40 -1.48
CA LEU A 35 -10.34 -11.26 -0.57
C LEU A 35 -10.49 -12.71 -1.06
N SER A 36 -10.29 -12.95 -2.36
CA SER A 36 -10.25 -14.29 -2.94
C SER A 36 -8.87 -14.47 -3.57
N PRO A 37 -7.88 -15.01 -2.82
CA PRO A 37 -6.49 -15.11 -3.27
C PRO A 37 -6.31 -15.82 -4.62
N GLU A 38 -7.23 -16.70 -5.01
CA GLU A 38 -7.26 -17.39 -6.30
C GLU A 38 -7.37 -16.46 -7.51
N ILE A 39 -7.77 -15.19 -7.31
CA ILE A 39 -7.74 -14.15 -8.33
C ILE A 39 -6.31 -13.93 -8.86
N ILE A 40 -5.31 -14.06 -7.99
CA ILE A 40 -3.90 -13.94 -8.35
C ILE A 40 -3.27 -15.34 -8.33
N PRO A 41 -2.73 -15.83 -9.47
CA PRO A 41 -2.06 -17.13 -9.52
C PRO A 41 -0.97 -17.25 -8.44
N ILE A 42 -0.89 -18.41 -7.78
CA ILE A 42 -0.06 -18.61 -6.58
C ILE A 42 1.41 -18.25 -6.80
N ASP A 43 1.95 -18.54 -7.98
CA ASP A 43 3.31 -18.25 -8.43
C ASP A 43 3.57 -16.75 -8.66
N LYS A 44 2.51 -15.95 -8.80
CA LYS A 44 2.57 -14.51 -9.06
C LYS A 44 2.31 -13.65 -7.82
N ARG A 45 1.80 -14.24 -6.73
CA ARG A 45 1.33 -13.49 -5.55
C ARG A 45 2.41 -12.67 -4.86
N THR A 46 3.64 -13.17 -4.82
CA THR A 46 4.73 -12.57 -4.02
C THR A 46 5.79 -11.87 -4.85
N TYR A 47 5.80 -12.06 -6.18
CA TYR A 47 6.69 -11.34 -7.06
C TYR A 47 6.01 -10.05 -7.55
N GLY A 48 6.48 -8.91 -7.06
CA GLY A 48 5.84 -7.60 -7.24
C GLY A 48 5.42 -7.28 -8.67
N PRO A 49 6.32 -7.38 -9.67
CA PRO A 49 5.96 -7.12 -11.06
C PRO A 49 4.81 -8.01 -11.58
N SER A 50 4.79 -9.29 -11.22
CA SER A 50 3.72 -10.20 -11.65
C SER A 50 2.40 -9.94 -10.94
N ALA A 51 2.42 -9.66 -9.64
CA ALA A 51 1.22 -9.29 -8.90
C ALA A 51 0.60 -7.99 -9.47
N ILE A 52 1.44 -6.98 -9.75
CA ILE A 52 1.02 -5.72 -10.35
C ILE A 52 0.46 -5.94 -11.75
N ASP A 53 1.07 -6.79 -12.58
CA ASP A 53 0.56 -7.13 -13.91
C ASP A 53 -0.87 -7.70 -13.82
N GLU A 54 -1.11 -8.64 -12.91
CA GLU A 54 -2.45 -9.22 -12.69
C GLU A 54 -3.45 -8.17 -12.19
N LEU A 55 -3.08 -7.36 -11.19
CA LEU A 55 -3.93 -6.29 -10.67
C LEU A 55 -4.25 -5.23 -11.73
N SER A 56 -3.32 -4.97 -12.66
CA SER A 56 -3.49 -3.97 -13.72
C SER A 56 -4.56 -4.32 -14.76
N LYS A 57 -4.99 -5.59 -14.79
CA LYS A 57 -6.06 -6.07 -15.67
C LYS A 57 -7.44 -5.64 -15.19
N LEU A 58 -7.58 -5.29 -13.90
CA LEU A 58 -8.84 -4.81 -13.33
C LEU A 58 -9.17 -3.42 -13.86
N GLU A 59 -10.41 -3.19 -14.28
CA GLU A 59 -10.81 -1.87 -14.82
C GLU A 59 -10.59 -0.75 -13.79
N VAL A 60 -10.95 -1.01 -12.54
CA VAL A 60 -10.76 -0.08 -11.41
C VAL A 60 -9.30 0.32 -11.19
N TRP A 61 -8.33 -0.50 -11.62
CA TRP A 61 -6.91 -0.21 -11.47
C TRP A 61 -6.47 1.00 -12.31
N LYS A 62 -7.15 1.21 -13.44
CA LYS A 62 -6.90 2.30 -14.39
C LYS A 62 -7.32 3.65 -13.82
N ASP A 63 -8.22 3.64 -12.84
CA ASP A 63 -8.61 4.84 -12.12
C ASP A 63 -7.52 5.22 -11.12
N ASP A 64 -7.16 6.50 -11.06
CA ASP A 64 -6.08 7.00 -10.21
C ASP A 64 -6.61 7.78 -8.97
N ASP A 65 -7.90 7.68 -8.67
CA ASP A 65 -8.60 8.43 -7.61
C ASP A 65 -8.66 7.69 -6.26
N TRP A 66 -8.40 6.38 -6.22
CA TRP A 66 -8.50 5.57 -5.00
C TRP A 66 -7.17 5.42 -4.25
N THR A 67 -7.23 5.33 -2.92
CA THR A 67 -6.08 5.04 -2.05
C THR A 67 -6.07 3.61 -1.52
N THR A 68 -7.26 3.01 -1.40
CA THR A 68 -7.46 1.62 -0.98
C THR A 68 -8.38 0.92 -1.96
N LEU A 69 -8.01 -0.30 -2.38
CA LEU A 69 -8.78 -1.13 -3.28
C LEU A 69 -9.06 -2.48 -2.64
N GLN A 70 -10.31 -2.94 -2.71
CA GLN A 70 -10.66 -4.31 -2.38
C GLN A 70 -11.03 -5.05 -3.65
N VAL A 71 -10.43 -6.20 -3.88
CA VAL A 71 -10.68 -7.05 -5.04
C VAL A 71 -11.30 -8.34 -4.54
N ASP A 72 -12.43 -8.71 -5.14
CA ASP A 72 -13.15 -9.93 -4.78
C ASP A 72 -13.78 -10.55 -6.03
N LYS A 73 -14.11 -11.84 -5.95
CA LYS A 73 -14.83 -12.52 -7.00
C LYS A 73 -16.31 -12.16 -6.89
N ASP A 74 -16.93 -11.85 -8.01
CA ASP A 74 -18.37 -11.64 -8.06
C ASP A 74 -19.08 -12.97 -7.78
N SER A 75 -19.69 -13.08 -6.60
CA SER A 75 -20.49 -14.24 -6.21
C SER A 75 -21.94 -14.17 -6.70
N SER A 76 -22.31 -13.20 -7.54
CA SER A 76 -23.69 -13.11 -8.01
C SER A 76 -24.03 -14.26 -8.96
N GLU A 77 -25.04 -15.05 -8.61
CA GLU A 77 -25.56 -16.20 -9.38
C GLU A 77 -26.11 -15.84 -10.78
N LEU A 78 -26.01 -14.57 -11.20
CA LEU A 78 -26.51 -14.01 -12.45
C LEU A 78 -25.40 -13.43 -13.35
N GLY A 79 -24.13 -13.55 -12.95
CA GLY A 79 -22.98 -13.07 -13.71
C GLY A 79 -21.93 -14.16 -13.92
N ASP A 80 -21.12 -14.01 -14.98
CA ASP A 80 -20.17 -14.99 -15.53
C ASP A 80 -18.93 -15.27 -14.62
N GLY A 81 -19.08 -15.19 -13.29
CA GLY A 81 -17.99 -15.42 -12.33
C GLY A 81 -16.84 -14.41 -12.39
N GLY A 82 -17.12 -13.19 -12.84
CA GLY A 82 -16.13 -12.13 -13.08
C GLY A 82 -15.44 -11.62 -11.81
N ILE A 83 -14.29 -10.97 -11.97
CA ILE A 83 -13.56 -10.32 -10.87
C ILE A 83 -14.10 -8.90 -10.70
N ARG A 84 -14.54 -8.54 -9.50
CA ARG A 84 -15.00 -7.19 -9.17
C ARG A 84 -13.96 -6.49 -8.30
N GLY A 85 -13.54 -5.31 -8.74
CA GLY A 85 -12.74 -4.40 -7.94
C GLY A 85 -13.63 -3.32 -7.32
N LEU A 86 -13.76 -3.32 -6.01
CA LEU A 86 -14.47 -2.30 -5.25
C LEU A 86 -13.47 -1.26 -4.74
N LYS A 87 -13.61 -0.01 -5.20
CA LYS A 87 -12.92 1.12 -4.58
C LYS A 87 -13.43 1.28 -3.16
N ILE A 88 -12.56 1.07 -2.19
CA ILE A 88 -12.91 1.32 -0.80
C ILE A 88 -12.25 2.61 -0.38
N PHE A 89 -13.05 3.65 -0.17
CA PHE A 89 -12.59 4.85 0.52
C PHE A 89 -12.56 4.58 2.02
N ARG A 90 -11.66 3.70 2.46
CA ARG A 90 -11.27 3.64 3.87
C ARG A 90 -10.16 4.63 4.04
N GLU A 91 -10.37 5.60 4.92
CA GLU A 91 -9.26 6.38 5.46
C GLU A 91 -8.20 5.37 5.94
N ALA A 92 -6.95 5.57 5.54
CA ALA A 92 -5.87 4.72 6.02
C ALA A 92 -5.97 4.65 7.54
N HIS A 93 -5.77 3.48 8.15
CA HIS A 93 -5.79 3.34 9.60
C HIS A 93 -4.86 4.38 10.22
N SER A 94 -5.44 5.46 10.73
CA SER A 94 -4.74 6.54 11.37
C SER A 94 -5.17 6.53 12.82
N VAL A 95 -4.21 6.74 13.72
CA VAL A 95 -4.52 7.08 15.09
C VAL A 95 -5.40 8.34 15.04
N PRO A 96 -6.65 8.30 15.56
CA PRO A 96 -7.50 9.48 15.52
C PRO A 96 -6.78 10.66 16.17
N LYS A 97 -6.99 11.87 15.65
CA LYS A 97 -6.23 13.05 16.09
C LYS A 97 -6.33 13.29 17.60
N GLU A 98 -7.45 12.91 18.22
CA GLU A 98 -7.64 12.97 19.67
C GLU A 98 -6.68 12.07 20.49
N TYR A 99 -6.17 10.99 19.90
CA TYR A 99 -5.17 10.10 20.50
C TYR A 99 -3.74 10.46 20.10
N LEU A 100 -3.57 11.30 19.07
CA LEU A 100 -2.28 11.93 18.82
C LEU A 100 -2.04 12.90 19.98
N LEU A 101 -1.10 12.57 20.86
CA LEU A 101 -0.71 13.47 21.93
C LEU A 101 -0.16 14.75 21.28
N ASP A 102 -0.98 15.81 21.25
CA ASP A 102 -0.63 17.17 20.77
C ASP A 102 0.56 17.81 21.51
N ARG A 103 1.20 17.05 22.41
CA ARG A 103 2.29 17.46 23.29
C ARG A 103 3.66 16.99 22.85
N TYR A 104 3.76 16.21 21.76
CA TYR A 104 5.07 15.88 21.22
C TYR A 104 5.62 17.08 20.45
N SER A 105 6.80 17.55 20.86
CA SER A 105 7.57 18.49 20.07
C SER A 105 7.82 17.89 18.69
N LYS A 106 7.40 18.60 17.65
CA LYS A 106 7.67 18.23 16.26
C LYS A 106 9.02 18.81 15.88
N TYR A 107 9.88 17.98 15.32
CA TYR A 107 11.20 18.40 14.85
C TYR A 107 11.32 18.07 13.37
N ASP A 108 11.83 19.02 12.59
CA ASP A 108 12.26 18.75 11.22
C ASP A 108 13.58 17.96 11.29
N VAL A 109 13.55 16.71 10.83
CA VAL A 109 14.75 15.85 10.87
C VAL A 109 15.89 16.42 10.03
N SER A 110 15.59 17.23 9.02
CA SER A 110 16.60 17.89 8.17
C SER A 110 17.29 19.07 8.85
N SER A 111 16.71 19.63 9.93
CA SER A 111 17.32 20.70 10.72
C SER A 111 18.14 20.18 11.90
N LEU A 112 18.28 18.86 12.05
CA LEU A 112 19.04 18.25 13.13
C LEU A 112 20.53 18.15 12.77
N ARG A 113 21.40 18.55 13.70
CA ARG A 113 22.85 18.42 13.57
C ARG A 113 23.30 17.10 14.19
N VAL A 114 24.03 16.27 13.44
CA VAL A 114 24.63 15.04 13.96
C VAL A 114 25.76 15.38 14.94
N ILE A 115 25.60 14.98 16.20
CA ILE A 115 26.61 15.10 17.26
C ILE A 115 27.56 13.91 17.20
N ARG A 116 27.00 12.70 17.00
CA ARG A 116 27.75 11.46 17.08
C ARG A 116 27.15 10.36 16.21
N HIS A 117 28.02 9.61 15.55
CA HIS A 117 27.68 8.36 14.89
C HIS A 117 27.80 7.21 15.89
N THR A 118 26.74 6.43 16.07
CA THR A 118 26.81 5.19 16.86
C THR A 118 27.13 4.00 15.95
N LYS A 119 27.48 2.85 16.54
CA LYS A 119 27.85 1.64 15.79
C LYS A 119 26.69 1.01 14.98
N SER A 120 25.44 1.41 15.22
CA SER A 120 24.26 0.74 14.65
C SER A 120 23.33 1.73 13.96
N ARG A 121 23.72 2.23 12.77
CA ARG A 121 22.92 3.09 11.85
C ARG A 121 22.01 4.13 12.55
N THR A 122 22.45 4.62 13.70
CA THR A 122 21.72 5.58 14.53
C THR A 122 22.68 6.71 14.82
N TRP A 123 22.12 7.90 14.90
CA TRP A 123 22.85 9.14 15.11
C TRP A 123 22.29 9.82 16.34
N GLU A 124 23.19 10.29 17.18
CA GLU A 124 22.85 11.25 18.21
C GLU A 124 22.84 12.64 17.56
N VAL A 125 21.77 13.41 17.78
CA VAL A 125 21.53 14.67 17.09
C VAL A 125 21.09 15.76 18.06
N SER A 126 21.45 17.01 17.77
CA SER A 126 20.94 18.20 18.47
C SER A 126 20.09 19.04 17.54
N LEU A 127 19.23 19.87 18.12
CA LEU A 127 18.66 21.01 17.40
C LEU A 127 19.80 21.98 17.02
N ILE A 128 19.63 22.66 15.89
CA ILE A 128 20.41 23.83 15.54
C ILE A 128 19.72 25.01 16.24
N GLU A 129 20.41 25.66 17.17
CA GLU A 129 19.95 26.93 17.78
C GLU A 129 20.00 28.09 16.78
#